data_AF-A0A2M6W886-F1
#
_entry.id   AF-A0A2M6W886-F1
#
_cell.length_a   1.000
_cell.length_b   1.000
_cell.length_c   1.000
_cell.angle_alpha   90.00
_cell.angle_beta   90.00
_cell.angle_gamma   90.00
#
_symmetry.space_group_name_H-M   'P 1'
#
loop_
_entity.id
_entity.type
_entity.pdbx_description
1 polymer ?
#
loop_
_entity_poly.entity_id
_entity_poly.type
_entity_poly.pdbx_seq_one_letter_code
_entity_poly.pdbx_strand_id
1 'polypeptide(L)'
;MRKMSTSYVKYFNKKHEHTGGLFESNFKSNLVGTDEYAKYLFSYIHLNPVKVIDPEWKEKGIKNVQKAKDFLKNYRWSSYQDYIGINREQRKILTTKDFPEYFTDVKVFKKEIFEWLLFTPMSSVGAGDNTSK
;
A
#
# COMPACT_ATOMS: atom_id res chain seq x y z
N MET A 1 18.43 -0.29 5.52
CA MET A 1 18.11 0.88 4.66
C MET A 1 19.33 1.64 4.14
N ARG A 2 20.31 2.06 4.96
CA ARG A 2 21.49 2.84 4.51
C ARG A 2 22.16 2.31 3.23
N LYS A 3 22.55 1.01 3.20
CA LYS A 3 23.21 0.42 2.02
C LYS A 3 22.37 0.52 0.75
N MET A 4 21.08 0.20 0.82
CA MET A 4 20.16 0.26 -0.32
C MET A 4 20.00 1.69 -0.85
N SER A 5 19.69 2.64 0.05
CA SER A 5 19.52 4.05 -0.32
C SER A 5 20.80 4.64 -0.92
N THR A 6 21.96 4.44 -0.28
CA THR A 6 23.24 4.94 -0.80
C THR A 6 23.59 4.33 -2.16
N SER A 7 23.39 3.02 -2.32
CA SER A 7 23.69 2.34 -3.60
C SER A 7 22.80 2.85 -4.72
N TYR A 8 21.51 3.07 -4.43
CA TYR A 8 20.57 3.61 -5.41
C TYR A 8 20.89 5.05 -5.80
N VAL A 9 21.20 5.93 -4.83
CA VAL A 9 21.62 7.32 -5.10
C VAL A 9 22.87 7.34 -5.98
N LYS A 10 23.89 6.54 -5.65
CA LYS A 10 25.10 6.43 -6.47
C LYS A 10 24.80 5.99 -7.90
N TYR A 11 23.97 4.95 -8.07
CA TYR A 11 23.57 4.47 -9.39
C TYR A 11 22.83 5.54 -10.19
N PHE A 12 21.81 6.17 -9.61
CA PHE A 12 21.01 7.18 -10.30
C PHE A 12 21.83 8.41 -10.68
N ASN A 13 22.63 8.93 -9.75
CA ASN A 13 23.53 10.07 -10.00
C ASN A 13 24.49 9.78 -11.16
N LYS A 14 25.11 8.60 -11.17
CA LYS A 14 25.99 8.17 -12.26
C LYS A 14 25.24 8.03 -13.59
N LYS A 15 24.02 7.48 -13.58
CA LYS A 15 23.24 7.23 -14.79
C LYS A 15 22.70 8.52 -15.44
N HIS A 16 22.36 9.51 -14.63
CA HIS A 16 21.66 10.72 -15.07
C HIS A 16 22.56 11.97 -14.99
N GLU A 17 23.86 11.81 -14.78
CA GLU A 17 24.82 12.91 -14.59
C GLU A 17 24.38 13.92 -13.52
N HIS A 18 23.62 13.44 -12.54
CA HIS A 18 23.07 14.23 -11.45
C HIS A 18 24.02 14.22 -10.24
N THR A 19 24.03 15.30 -9.46
CA THR A 19 24.80 15.43 -8.22
C THR A 19 23.91 15.80 -7.05
N GLY A 20 24.13 15.18 -5.89
CA GLY A 20 23.38 15.47 -4.66
C GLY A 20 22.57 14.29 -4.13
N GLY A 21 21.73 14.56 -3.13
CA GLY A 21 20.82 13.58 -2.54
C GLY A 21 19.55 13.41 -3.39
N LEU A 22 18.95 12.22 -3.34
CA LEU A 22 17.64 11.94 -3.98
C LEU A 22 16.50 11.73 -2.97
N PHE A 23 16.85 11.29 -1.75
CA PHE A 23 15.88 11.06 -0.70
C PHE A 23 15.79 12.33 0.16
N GLU A 24 14.56 12.76 0.43
CA GLU A 24 14.27 13.98 1.19
C GLU A 24 14.70 13.87 2.66
N SER A 25 14.56 12.69 3.27
CA SER A 25 14.93 12.46 4.67
C SER A 25 15.42 11.03 4.92
N ASN A 26 15.95 10.80 6.12
CA ASN A 26 16.33 9.47 6.57
C ASN A 26 15.12 8.55 6.69
N PHE A 27 15.34 7.26 6.39
CA PHE A 27 14.32 6.24 6.62
C PHE A 27 13.90 6.21 8.09
N LYS A 28 12.59 6.18 8.33
CA LYS A 28 11.98 6.05 9.65
C LYS A 28 11.48 4.63 9.84
N SER A 29 11.67 4.08 11.03
CA SER A 29 11.16 2.76 11.43
C SER A 29 10.40 2.88 12.74
N ASN A 30 9.22 2.26 12.80
CA ASN A 30 8.45 2.12 14.02
C ASN A 30 8.25 0.62 14.31
N LEU A 31 8.32 0.25 15.58
CA LEU A 31 8.02 -1.11 16.01
C LEU A 31 6.52 -1.36 15.86
N VAL A 32 6.16 -2.46 15.20
CA VAL A 32 4.78 -2.95 15.12
C VAL A 32 4.55 -3.88 16.29
N GLY A 33 3.77 -3.43 17.27
CA GLY A 33 3.62 -4.13 18.55
C GLY A 33 2.48 -5.16 18.60
N THR A 34 1.57 -5.16 17.62
CA THR A 34 0.42 -6.08 17.60
C THR A 34 0.16 -6.64 16.20
N ASP A 35 -0.45 -7.82 16.15
CA ASP A 35 -0.80 -8.51 14.91
C ASP A 35 -1.88 -7.76 14.12
N GLU A 36 -2.84 -7.16 14.82
CA GLU A 36 -3.89 -6.34 14.22
C GLU A 36 -3.28 -5.14 13.50
N TYR A 37 -2.30 -4.48 14.12
CA TYR A 37 -1.62 -3.36 13.50
C TYR A 37 -0.75 -3.81 12.31
N ALA A 38 -0.12 -4.99 12.40
CA ALA A 38 0.62 -5.57 11.29
C ALA A 38 -0.29 -5.86 10.07
N LYS A 39 -1.47 -6.46 10.29
CA LYS A 39 -2.47 -6.72 9.25
C LYS A 39 -3.01 -5.43 8.64
N TYR A 40 -3.33 -4.44 9.47
CA TYR A 40 -3.73 -3.12 8.99
C TYR A 40 -2.66 -2.46 8.11
N LEU A 41 -1.40 -2.44 8.54
CA LEU A 41 -0.29 -1.86 7.77
C LEU A 41 -0.09 -2.59 6.45
N PHE A 42 -0.23 -3.91 6.46
CA PHE A 42 -0.17 -4.72 5.25
C PHE A 42 -1.24 -4.29 4.24
N SER A 43 -2.49 -4.13 4.68
CA SER A 43 -3.60 -3.64 3.85
C SER A 43 -3.37 -2.21 3.37
N TYR A 44 -2.92 -1.33 4.26
CA TYR A 44 -2.59 0.06 3.94
C TYR A 44 -1.54 0.17 2.82
N ILE A 45 -0.46 -0.62 2.88
CA ILE A 45 0.59 -0.63 1.86
C ILE A 45 0.03 -1.04 0.49
N HIS A 46 -0.79 -2.10 0.45
CA HIS A 46 -1.37 -2.61 -0.79
C HIS A 46 -2.44 -1.69 -1.38
N LEU A 47 -3.15 -0.92 -0.54
CA LEU A 47 -4.20 0.00 -0.96
C LEU A 47 -3.69 1.41 -1.29
N ASN A 48 -2.48 1.80 -0.87
CA ASN A 48 -1.91 3.12 -1.19
C ASN A 48 -1.94 3.49 -2.69
N PRO A 49 -1.68 2.57 -3.65
CA PRO A 49 -1.76 2.87 -5.07
C PRO A 49 -3.13 3.40 -5.52
N VAL A 50 -4.23 3.07 -4.84
CA VAL A 50 -5.59 3.54 -5.21
C VAL A 50 -5.68 5.07 -5.25
N LYS A 51 -4.85 5.76 -4.44
CA LYS A 51 -4.78 7.23 -4.44
C LYS A 51 -4.43 7.83 -5.80
N VAL A 52 -3.80 7.06 -6.70
CA VAL A 52 -3.47 7.50 -8.07
C VAL A 52 -4.73 7.66 -8.93
N ILE A 53 -5.75 6.83 -8.72
CA ILE A 53 -6.98 6.83 -9.53
C ILE A 53 -8.18 7.46 -8.82
N ASP A 54 -8.14 7.56 -7.49
CA ASP A 54 -9.15 8.20 -6.66
C ASP A 54 -8.47 8.83 -5.43
N PRO A 55 -8.01 10.08 -5.50
CA PRO A 55 -7.17 10.68 -4.46
C PRO A 55 -7.82 10.82 -3.06
N GLU A 56 -9.15 10.86 -3.01
CA GLU A 56 -9.95 11.10 -1.79
C GLU A 56 -10.65 9.83 -1.29
N TRP A 57 -10.25 8.65 -1.79
CA TRP A 57 -10.96 7.39 -1.52
C TRP A 57 -10.96 6.99 -0.04
N LYS A 58 -9.97 7.42 0.73
CA LYS A 58 -9.87 7.12 2.17
C LYS A 58 -10.87 7.93 2.99
N GLU A 59 -11.13 9.16 2.56
CA GLU A 59 -11.98 10.12 3.26
C GLU A 59 -13.44 10.04 2.81
N LYS A 60 -13.68 9.84 1.51
CA LYS A 60 -15.02 9.86 0.91
C LYS A 60 -15.54 8.46 0.54
N GLY A 61 -14.75 7.42 0.79
CA GLY A 61 -14.99 6.08 0.28
C GLY A 61 -14.67 5.96 -1.21
N ILE A 62 -14.53 4.71 -1.67
CA ILE A 62 -14.17 4.43 -3.06
C ILE A 62 -15.35 4.68 -4.02
N LYS A 63 -15.16 5.52 -5.04
CA LYS A 63 -16.24 5.87 -5.98
C LYS A 63 -16.59 4.73 -6.94
N ASN A 64 -15.58 3.99 -7.39
CA ASN A 64 -15.75 2.87 -8.31
C ASN A 64 -14.92 1.66 -7.85
N VAL A 65 -15.59 0.76 -7.15
CA VAL A 65 -14.98 -0.46 -6.58
C VAL A 65 -14.34 -1.32 -7.66
N GLN A 66 -15.01 -1.52 -8.79
CA GLN A 66 -14.51 -2.41 -9.83
C GLN A 66 -13.23 -1.85 -10.46
N LYS A 67 -13.22 -0.55 -10.80
CA LYS A 67 -12.03 0.15 -11.30
C LYS A 67 -10.86 0.04 -10.31
N ALA A 68 -11.11 0.16 -9.01
CA ALA A 68 -10.08 0.02 -7.99
C ALA A 68 -9.51 -1.40 -7.92
N LYS A 69 -10.36 -2.43 -7.94
CA LYS A 69 -9.95 -3.83 -7.98
C LYS A 69 -9.09 -4.14 -9.20
N ASP A 70 -9.51 -3.67 -10.37
CA ASP A 70 -8.78 -3.85 -11.63
C ASP A 70 -7.45 -3.10 -11.62
N PHE A 71 -7.42 -1.89 -11.05
CA PHE A 71 -6.18 -1.13 -10.88
C PHE A 71 -5.19 -1.85 -9.97
N LEU A 72 -5.62 -2.32 -8.79
CA LEU A 72 -4.77 -3.05 -7.85
C LEU A 72 -4.18 -4.33 -8.47
N LYS A 73 -4.98 -5.08 -9.21
CA LYS A 73 -4.54 -6.30 -9.92
C LYS A 73 -3.44 -6.02 -10.95
N ASN A 74 -3.49 -4.85 -11.60
CA ASN A 74 -2.57 -4.51 -12.69
C ASN A 74 -1.40 -3.59 -12.25
N TYR A 75 -1.41 -3.09 -11.01
CA TYR A 75 -0.37 -2.20 -10.51
C TYR A 75 0.94 -2.95 -10.25
N ARG A 76 1.91 -2.78 -11.15
CA ARG A 76 3.20 -3.51 -11.17
C ARG A 76 4.12 -3.18 -9.99
N TRP A 77 3.96 -2.02 -9.37
CA TRP A 77 4.88 -1.48 -8.36
C TRP A 77 4.43 -1.81 -6.92
N SER A 78 3.68 -2.90 -6.73
CA SER A 78 3.38 -3.47 -5.41
C SER A 78 3.59 -4.99 -5.42
N SER A 79 3.59 -5.62 -4.24
CA SER A 79 3.59 -7.07 -4.10
C SER A 79 2.20 -7.71 -4.28
N TYR A 80 1.16 -6.93 -4.58
CA TYR A 80 -0.21 -7.44 -4.69
C TYR A 80 -0.32 -8.62 -5.65
N GLN A 81 0.35 -8.51 -6.81
CA GLN A 81 0.40 -9.56 -7.83
C GLN A 81 1.01 -10.87 -7.31
N ASP A 82 2.01 -10.78 -6.43
CA ASP A 82 2.65 -11.96 -5.83
C ASP A 82 1.70 -12.68 -4.87
N TYR A 83 0.96 -11.93 -4.05
CA TYR A 83 -0.04 -12.48 -3.12
C TYR A 83 -1.26 -13.08 -3.82
N ILE A 84 -1.55 -12.71 -5.07
CA ILE A 84 -2.57 -13.37 -5.90
C ILE A 84 -2.02 -14.45 -6.83
N GLY A 85 -0.75 -14.82 -6.68
CA GLY A 85 -0.14 -15.95 -7.38
C GLY A 85 0.42 -15.64 -8.77
N ILE A 86 0.48 -14.38 -9.21
CA ILE A 86 1.07 -14.03 -10.51
C ILE A 86 2.59 -14.17 -10.44
N ASN A 87 3.16 -14.99 -11.32
CA ASN A 87 4.60 -15.14 -11.44
C ASN A 87 5.20 -13.98 -12.27
N ARG A 88 6.20 -13.31 -11.71
CA ARG A 88 6.86 -12.15 -12.34
C ARG A 88 8.32 -12.07 -11.91
N GLU A 89 9.15 -11.42 -12.71
CA GLU A 89 10.59 -11.32 -12.44
C GLU A 89 10.90 -10.60 -11.12
N GLN A 90 10.10 -9.60 -10.75
CA GLN A 90 10.27 -8.83 -9.53
C GLN A 90 10.14 -9.69 -8.26
N ARG A 91 9.52 -10.88 -8.35
CA ARG A 91 9.45 -11.81 -7.21
C ARG A 91 10.82 -12.20 -6.67
N LYS A 92 11.87 -12.16 -7.50
CA LYS A 92 13.26 -12.47 -7.10
C LYS A 92 13.81 -11.56 -6.00
N ILE A 93 13.24 -10.38 -5.80
CA ILE A 93 13.66 -9.42 -4.76
C ILE A 93 12.67 -9.34 -3.59
N LEU A 94 11.71 -10.28 -3.51
CA LEU A 94 10.68 -10.31 -2.47
C LEU A 94 10.88 -11.54 -1.58
N THR A 95 10.62 -11.37 -0.29
CA THR A 95 10.57 -12.48 0.67
C THR A 95 9.22 -12.48 1.36
N THR A 96 8.29 -13.33 0.92
CA THR A 96 6.96 -13.45 1.53
C THR A 96 6.97 -14.28 2.82
N LYS A 97 7.91 -15.23 2.93
CA LYS A 97 8.05 -16.14 4.07
C LYS A 97 8.51 -15.48 5.38
N ASP A 98 9.11 -14.29 5.31
CA ASP A 98 9.63 -13.58 6.49
C ASP A 98 8.54 -12.73 7.16
N PHE A 99 7.38 -12.57 6.50
CA PHE A 99 6.20 -11.95 7.09
C PHE A 99 5.32 -13.04 7.73
N PRO A 100 4.62 -12.77 8.85
CA PRO A 100 3.71 -13.74 9.45
C PRO A 100 2.70 -14.30 8.46
N GLU A 101 2.32 -15.57 8.65
CA GLU A 101 1.46 -16.33 7.73
C GLU A 101 -0.03 -15.93 7.79
N TYR A 102 -0.34 -14.64 7.91
CA TYR A 102 -1.72 -14.14 7.97
C TYR A 102 -2.47 -14.25 6.63
N PHE A 103 -1.74 -14.22 5.50
CA PHE A 103 -2.30 -14.06 4.15
C PHE A 103 -1.77 -15.10 3.14
N THR A 104 -1.63 -16.36 3.55
CA THR A 104 -1.10 -17.45 2.71
C THR A 104 -2.08 -17.92 1.63
N ASP A 105 -3.38 -17.73 1.86
CA ASP A 105 -4.44 -18.05 0.89
C ASP A 105 -4.91 -16.80 0.11
N VAL A 106 -5.08 -16.95 -1.20
CA VAL A 106 -5.47 -15.86 -2.11
C VAL A 106 -6.85 -15.30 -1.77
N LYS A 107 -7.79 -16.12 -1.29
CA LYS A 107 -9.13 -15.67 -0.90
C LYS A 107 -9.05 -14.88 0.40
N VAL A 108 -8.27 -15.34 1.39
CA VAL A 108 -8.03 -14.61 2.64
C VAL A 108 -7.38 -13.25 2.38
N PHE A 109 -6.32 -13.21 1.56
CA PHE A 109 -5.69 -11.97 1.14
C PHE A 109 -6.69 -11.01 0.47
N LYS A 110 -7.45 -11.47 -0.52
CA LYS A 110 -8.43 -10.62 -1.21
C LYS A 110 -9.53 -10.12 -0.28
N LYS A 111 -10.00 -10.98 0.64
CA LYS A 111 -11.00 -10.61 1.63
C LYS A 111 -10.52 -9.43 2.48
N GLU A 112 -9.33 -9.57 3.08
CA GLU A 112 -8.71 -8.50 3.89
C GLU A 112 -8.60 -7.19 3.08
N ILE A 113 -8.00 -7.24 1.89
CA ILE A 113 -7.80 -6.02 1.07
C ILE A 113 -9.14 -5.37 0.69
N PHE A 114 -10.15 -6.17 0.36
CA PHE A 114 -11.44 -5.64 -0.06
C PHE A 114 -12.29 -5.12 1.10
N GLU A 115 -12.18 -5.71 2.29
CA GLU A 115 -12.80 -5.16 3.50
C GLU A 115 -12.27 -3.76 3.79
N TRP A 116 -10.95 -3.56 3.74
CA TRP A 116 -10.35 -2.22 3.90
C TRP A 116 -10.62 -1.26 2.75
N LEU A 117 -10.74 -1.75 1.51
CA LEU A 117 -11.10 -0.91 0.36
C LEU A 117 -12.53 -0.35 0.47
N LEU A 118 -13.44 -1.15 1.03
CA LEU A 118 -14.84 -0.80 1.20
C LEU A 118 -15.14 -0.14 2.55
N PHE A 119 -14.14 -0.06 3.43
CA PHE A 119 -14.28 0.58 4.72
C PHE A 119 -14.46 2.09 4.55
N THR A 120 -15.56 2.60 5.09
CA THR A 120 -15.86 4.03 5.14
C THR A 120 -15.85 4.46 6.62
N PRO A 121 -14.98 5.39 7.03
CA PRO A 121 -14.96 5.86 8.41
C PRO A 121 -16.29 6.53 8.77
N MET A 122 -16.83 6.26 9.97
CA MET A 122 -18.12 6.83 10.41
C MET A 122 -18.20 8.36 10.33
N SER A 123 -17.07 9.08 10.33
CA SER A 123 -17.02 10.54 10.21
C SER A 123 -17.49 11.09 8.86
N SER A 124 -17.67 10.25 7.83
CA SER A 124 -18.25 10.67 6.54
C SER A 124 -19.77 10.46 6.46
N VAL A 125 -20.40 9.94 7.52
CA VAL A 125 -21.85 9.75 7.64
C VAL A 125 -22.39 10.75 8.67
N GLY A 126 -22.66 11.99 8.24
CA GLY A 126 -23.53 12.93 8.94
C GLY A 126 -22.88 13.96 9.88
N ALA A 127 -22.45 15.10 9.31
CA ALA A 127 -22.66 16.41 9.93
C ALA A 127 -23.85 17.06 9.21
N GLY A 128 -25.05 16.54 9.47
CA GLY A 128 -26.31 17.06 8.92
C GLY A 128 -27.30 17.25 10.05
N ASP A 129 -27.80 18.48 10.17
CA ASP A 129 -28.91 18.96 10.99
C ASP A 129 -28.85 18.76 12.51
N ASN A 130 -28.50 19.85 13.22
CA ASN A 130 -29.23 20.24 14.42
C ASN A 130 -29.11 21.76 14.65
N THR A 131 -29.79 22.54 13.82
CA THR A 131 -30.25 23.90 14.17
C THR A 131 -31.74 23.99 13.91
N SER A 132 -32.53 23.63 14.92
CA SER A 132 -33.95 23.96 15.06
C SER A 132 -34.31 23.85 16.53
N LYS A 133 -34.12 24.94 17.27
CA LYS A 133 -34.98 25.41 18.37
C LYS A 133 -34.53 26.81 18.79
#